data_AF-N6UMQ7-F1
#
_entry.id   AF-N6UMQ7-F1
#
_cell.length_a   1.000
_cell.length_b   1.000
_cell.length_c   1.000
_cell.angle_alpha   90.00
_cell.angle_beta   90.00
_cell.angle_gamma   90.00
#
_symmetry.space_group_name_H-M   'P 1'
#
loop_
_entity.id
_entity.type
_entity.pdbx_description
1 polymer ?
#
loop_
_entity_poly.entity_id
_entity_poly.type
_entity_poly.pdbx_seq_one_letter_code
_entity_poly.pdbx_strand_id
1 'polypeptide(L)'
;MDYVFIVISGEKVAYLIDMFVTFARYLCGPEIYQLRTNNCKSTLYTRLIDQWLLLRNRDQAVFVEGLEQLIINNDISATCLQSLKESIAKLSVHPECSKIHALLFVDNKCLSLYSSTPAKELAPADILFLIILTHCVSEESGHLESFQVLLSGSDVEPKCLPHAVHVVELFPQVFLVYLVEMGDPLVSATLFETFHHLHRLRFIQVQREMASIQMGYENVDLSIRKLNGYLKKCKVKNLESSQKQLIKKWDVLKGKYREYLKTLSNEALLRAESLAMNLLDSLKEIHNLTAVDDSILKCSAAHVLQAIPKVRQDLADFNEYFLVKGIKNFSLGSYPFRHQIVVYLEEFPGLVHFLYIDRNTHKVTTPSLDMQAEKAEFIQKKIWSMVTFAHSHLQEGHTAIIWKDTIFTYGYFLWFEDSSGDSLKFTLTPDLGSKIPGILHEDYYMKLKTAMHPKLPAQKVRAYELFVMYLGLVTASSVLEQTRKLASTIWELKSLPTHVINLI
;
A
#
# COMPACT_ATOMS: atom_id res chain seq x y z
N MET A 1 17.77 2.60 -11.98
CA MET A 1 18.07 2.92 -10.59
C MET A 1 19.55 2.62 -10.34
N ASP A 2 20.44 3.57 -10.66
CA ASP A 2 21.87 3.49 -10.30
C ASP A 2 22.07 4.00 -8.85
N TYR A 3 21.38 3.38 -7.89
CA TYR A 3 21.49 3.75 -6.47
C TYR A 3 21.70 2.51 -5.64
N VAL A 4 22.67 2.58 -4.73
CA VAL A 4 22.97 1.51 -3.79
C VAL A 4 22.35 1.89 -2.46
N PHE A 5 21.30 1.17 -2.06
CA PHE A 5 20.81 1.20 -0.69
C PHE A 5 21.69 0.24 0.12
N ILE A 6 22.36 0.75 1.16
CA ILE A 6 23.20 -0.05 2.05
C ILE A 6 22.52 -0.08 3.42
N VAL A 7 22.26 -1.29 3.91
CA VAL A 7 21.80 -1.52 5.28
C VAL A 7 22.87 -2.34 5.99
N ILE A 8 23.37 -1.83 7.10
CA ILE A 8 24.33 -2.52 7.96
C ILE A 8 23.58 -2.95 9.21
N SER A 9 23.40 -4.26 9.39
CA SER A 9 22.73 -4.84 10.56
C SER A 9 23.40 -6.15 10.96
N GLY A 10 23.33 -6.48 12.25
CA GLY A 10 23.72 -7.78 12.78
C GLY A 10 22.70 -8.89 12.48
N GLU A 11 21.53 -8.54 11.94
CA GLU A 11 20.43 -9.47 11.63
C GLU A 11 20.05 -9.42 10.13
N LYS A 12 19.29 -10.43 9.66
CA LYS A 12 18.75 -10.43 8.29
C LYS A 12 17.69 -9.32 8.13
N VAL A 13 18.08 -8.25 7.44
CA VAL A 13 17.25 -7.04 7.24
C VAL A 13 16.86 -6.81 5.78
N ALA A 14 16.73 -7.88 4.99
CA ALA A 14 16.37 -7.77 3.57
C ALA A 14 15.06 -6.98 3.36
N TYR A 15 14.07 -7.13 4.25
CA TYR A 15 12.82 -6.36 4.20
C TYR A 15 13.00 -4.85 4.34
N LEU A 16 14.04 -4.39 5.05
CA LEU A 16 14.32 -2.96 5.16
C LEU A 16 14.69 -2.37 3.80
N ILE A 17 15.43 -3.12 2.98
CA ILE A 17 15.82 -2.68 1.64
C ILE A 17 14.59 -2.55 0.75
N ASP A 18 13.71 -3.56 0.76
CA ASP A 18 12.47 -3.56 -0.02
C ASP A 18 11.59 -2.35 0.35
N MET A 19 11.51 -2.01 1.64
CA MET A 19 10.78 -0.85 2.12
C MET A 19 11.42 0.49 1.76
N PHE A 20 12.75 0.57 1.78
CA PHE A 20 13.49 1.76 1.37
C PHE A 20 13.27 2.07 -0.10
N VAL A 21 13.25 1.04 -0.95
CA VAL A 21 12.91 1.15 -2.37
C VAL A 21 11.46 1.59 -2.55
N THR A 22 10.53 1.05 -1.75
CA THR A 22 9.11 1.40 -1.78
C THR A 22 8.87 2.88 -1.47
N PHE A 23 9.41 3.41 -0.37
CA PHE A 23 9.22 4.83 -0.03
C PHE A 23 9.92 5.75 -1.03
N ALA A 24 11.08 5.36 -1.57
CA ALA A 24 11.73 6.13 -2.62
C ALA A 24 10.87 6.18 -3.89
N ARG A 25 10.20 5.07 -4.25
CA ARG A 25 9.23 5.03 -5.34
C ARG A 25 8.03 5.93 -5.08
N TYR A 26 7.43 5.91 -3.89
CA TYR A 26 6.31 6.79 -3.55
C TYR A 26 6.66 8.28 -3.60
N LEU A 27 7.90 8.68 -3.33
CA LEU A 27 8.29 10.10 -3.33
C LEU A 27 8.87 10.59 -4.66
N CYS A 28 9.61 9.74 -5.36
CA CYS A 28 10.46 10.12 -6.48
C CYS A 28 10.24 9.25 -7.73
N GLY A 29 9.57 8.11 -7.60
CA GLY A 29 9.30 7.18 -8.70
C GLY A 29 10.60 6.76 -9.39
N PRO A 30 10.71 6.93 -10.72
CA PRO A 30 11.94 6.59 -11.45
C PRO A 30 13.11 7.56 -11.20
N GLU A 31 12.86 8.74 -10.64
CA GLU A 31 13.85 9.82 -10.46
C GLU A 31 14.41 9.89 -9.03
N ILE A 32 15.01 8.80 -8.55
CA ILE A 32 15.61 8.74 -7.19
C ILE A 32 16.63 9.88 -6.92
N TYR A 33 17.24 10.46 -7.97
CA TYR A 33 18.14 11.61 -7.83
C TYR A 33 17.52 12.79 -7.07
N GLN A 34 16.20 12.92 -7.11
CA GLN A 34 15.47 13.95 -6.38
C GLN A 34 15.70 13.88 -4.86
N LEU A 35 16.00 12.71 -4.28
CA LEU A 35 16.36 12.60 -2.87
C LEU A 35 17.69 13.29 -2.51
N ARG A 36 18.57 13.50 -3.50
CA ARG A 36 19.84 14.22 -3.32
C ARG A 36 19.70 15.72 -3.55
N THR A 37 18.81 16.15 -4.45
CA THR A 37 18.67 17.56 -4.82
C THR A 37 17.57 18.30 -4.06
N ASN A 38 16.52 17.59 -3.62
CA ASN A 38 15.39 18.17 -2.91
C ASN A 38 15.47 17.80 -1.43
N ASN A 39 15.91 18.76 -0.61
CA ASN A 39 16.08 18.57 0.84
C ASN A 39 14.76 18.18 1.51
N CYS A 40 13.63 18.78 1.11
CA CYS A 40 12.32 18.46 1.69
C CYS A 40 11.93 16.99 1.44
N LYS A 41 12.13 16.48 0.21
CA LYS A 41 11.90 15.05 -0.10
C LYS A 41 12.85 14.14 0.66
N SER A 42 14.11 14.54 0.81
CA SER A 42 15.10 13.78 1.59
C SER A 42 14.72 13.68 3.06
N THR A 43 14.33 14.79 3.68
CA THR A 43 13.85 14.82 5.08
C THR A 43 12.58 14.00 5.25
N LEU A 44 11.62 14.13 4.33
CA LEU A 44 10.39 13.32 4.37
C LEU A 44 10.68 11.83 4.22
N TYR A 45 11.59 11.46 3.33
CA TYR A 45 12.01 10.06 3.14
C TYR A 45 12.57 9.45 4.43
N THR A 46 13.44 10.17 5.13
CA THR A 46 13.97 9.74 6.43
C THR A 46 12.85 9.61 7.46
N ARG A 47 11.96 10.61 7.56
CA ARG A 47 10.80 10.56 8.48
C ARG A 47 9.89 9.37 8.20
N LEU A 48 9.60 9.06 6.94
CA LEU A 48 8.77 7.90 6.56
C LEU A 48 9.39 6.59 7.04
N ILE A 49 10.71 6.43 6.89
CA ILE A 49 11.42 5.24 7.37
C ILE A 49 11.33 5.14 8.90
N ASP A 50 11.62 6.23 9.60
CA ASP A 50 11.60 6.27 11.06
C ASP A 50 10.20 5.99 11.60
N GLN A 51 9.17 6.63 11.05
CA GLN A 51 7.78 6.44 11.45
C GLN A 51 7.28 5.04 11.11
N TRP A 52 7.63 4.49 9.96
CA TRP A 52 7.29 3.11 9.64
C TRP A 52 7.93 2.13 10.63
N LEU A 53 9.21 2.31 10.99
CA LEU A 53 9.88 1.48 12.00
C LEU A 53 9.20 1.59 13.37
N LEU A 54 8.83 2.81 13.78
CA LEU A 54 8.13 3.06 15.04
C LEU A 54 6.75 2.39 15.06
N LEU A 55 5.94 2.61 14.02
CA LEU A 55 4.60 2.03 13.89
C LEU A 55 4.66 0.51 13.83
N ARG A 56 5.57 -0.05 13.02
CA ARG A 56 5.76 -1.50 12.91
C ARG A 56 6.13 -2.17 14.24
N ASN A 57 6.82 -1.46 15.12
CA ASN A 57 7.20 -1.97 16.44
C ASN A 57 6.14 -1.74 17.52
N ARG A 58 5.12 -0.92 17.27
CA ARG A 58 4.07 -0.57 18.24
C ARG A 58 2.72 -1.14 17.90
N ASP A 59 2.39 -1.19 16.62
CA ASP A 59 1.07 -1.50 16.14
C ASP A 59 1.00 -2.83 15.38
N GLN A 60 -0.03 -3.62 15.73
CA GLN A 60 -0.22 -4.95 15.21
C GLN A 60 -0.67 -4.96 13.76
N ALA A 61 -1.52 -4.01 13.36
CA ALA A 61 -2.04 -3.91 12.01
C ALA A 61 -0.90 -3.55 11.05
N VAL A 62 -0.10 -2.54 11.39
CA VAL A 62 1.07 -2.14 10.61
C VAL A 62 2.11 -3.28 10.57
N PHE A 63 2.28 -4.04 11.66
CA PHE A 63 3.22 -5.17 11.69
C PHE A 63 2.90 -6.27 10.68
N VAL A 64 1.62 -6.57 10.46
CA VAL A 64 1.14 -7.54 9.46
C VAL A 64 0.80 -6.91 8.10
N GLU A 65 1.14 -5.63 7.93
CA GLU A 65 0.77 -4.78 6.80
C GLU A 65 -0.73 -4.88 6.45
N GLY A 66 -1.58 -4.80 7.47
CA GLY A 66 -3.03 -4.77 7.38
C GLY A 66 -3.60 -3.40 7.71
N LEU A 67 -4.83 -3.15 7.23
CA LEU A 67 -5.59 -1.94 7.48
C LEU A 67 -6.60 -2.18 8.60
N GLU A 68 -6.39 -1.56 9.75
CA GLU A 68 -7.37 -1.58 10.83
C GLU A 68 -8.46 -0.53 10.58
N GLN A 69 -9.72 -0.96 10.64
CA GLN A 69 -10.87 -0.07 10.56
C GLN A 69 -11.33 0.31 11.97
N LEU A 70 -11.58 1.60 12.20
CA LEU A 70 -12.14 2.08 13.46
C LEU A 70 -13.62 1.66 13.57
N ILE A 71 -13.94 0.91 14.61
CA ILE A 71 -15.29 0.36 14.85
C ILE A 71 -16.08 1.36 15.68
N ILE A 72 -16.96 2.11 15.05
CA ILE A 72 -17.79 3.13 15.69
C ILE A 72 -19.29 2.90 15.40
N ASN A 73 -20.16 3.62 16.10
CA ASN A 73 -21.61 3.58 15.81
C ASN A 73 -21.89 4.02 14.36
N ASN A 74 -22.84 3.34 13.71
CA ASN A 74 -23.40 3.66 12.40
C ASN A 74 -23.77 5.14 12.24
N ASP A 75 -24.37 5.77 13.25
CA ASP A 75 -24.77 7.18 13.16
C ASP A 75 -23.56 8.10 13.01
N ILE A 76 -22.51 7.87 13.82
CA ILE A 76 -21.25 8.63 13.75
C ILE A 76 -20.54 8.35 12.43
N SER A 77 -20.56 7.09 11.96
CA SER A 77 -19.97 6.69 10.67
C SER A 77 -20.65 7.39 9.50
N ALA A 78 -21.98 7.48 9.54
CA ALA A 78 -22.78 8.19 8.54
C ALA A 78 -22.50 9.70 8.56
N THR A 79 -22.41 10.33 9.73
CA THR A 79 -22.04 11.75 9.85
C THR A 79 -20.64 12.02 9.30
N CYS A 80 -19.66 11.17 9.62
CA CYS A 80 -18.30 11.28 9.09
C CYS A 80 -18.30 11.21 7.56
N LEU A 81 -18.95 10.19 6.99
CA LEU A 81 -19.07 10.07 5.53
C LEU A 81 -19.78 11.27 4.91
N GLN A 82 -20.86 11.74 5.51
CA GLN A 82 -21.62 12.87 4.98
C GLN A 82 -20.79 14.15 4.96
N SER A 83 -20.02 14.42 6.02
CA SER A 83 -19.10 15.56 6.06
C SER A 83 -18.01 15.46 4.98
N LEU A 84 -17.44 14.26 4.77
CA LEU A 84 -16.48 14.04 3.68
C LEU A 84 -17.11 14.27 2.30
N LYS A 85 -18.34 13.76 2.07
CA LYS A 85 -19.10 13.96 0.82
C LYS A 85 -19.34 15.44 0.53
N GLU A 86 -19.81 16.19 1.51
CA GLU A 86 -20.05 17.63 1.37
C GLU A 86 -18.76 18.40 1.11
N SER A 87 -17.65 18.02 1.76
CA SER A 87 -16.35 18.63 1.52
C SER A 87 -15.84 18.36 0.10
N ILE A 88 -15.95 17.13 -0.40
CA ILE A 88 -15.57 16.76 -1.76
C ILE A 88 -16.48 17.47 -2.78
N ALA A 89 -17.78 17.58 -2.53
CA ALA A 89 -18.71 18.26 -3.43
C ALA A 89 -18.36 19.76 -3.60
N LYS A 90 -17.81 20.41 -2.56
CA LYS A 90 -17.32 21.79 -2.65
C LYS A 90 -16.01 21.87 -3.44
N LEU A 91 -15.10 20.92 -3.25
CA LEU A 91 -13.80 20.89 -3.92
C LEU A 91 -13.92 20.53 -5.40
N SER A 92 -14.83 19.62 -5.76
CA SER A 92 -15.00 19.11 -7.13
C SER A 92 -15.57 20.12 -8.12
N VAL A 93 -16.04 21.29 -7.65
CA VAL A 93 -16.38 22.45 -8.49
C VAL A 93 -15.16 22.95 -9.26
N HIS A 94 -13.97 22.77 -8.69
CA HIS A 94 -12.71 23.16 -9.32
C HIS A 94 -12.20 22.03 -10.23
N PRO A 95 -11.84 22.32 -11.50
CA PRO A 95 -11.42 21.29 -12.46
C PRO A 95 -10.18 20.52 -12.02
N GLU A 96 -9.28 21.19 -11.28
CA GLU A 96 -8.07 20.64 -10.69
C GLU A 96 -8.37 19.57 -9.63
N CYS A 97 -9.50 19.68 -8.92
CA CYS A 97 -9.92 18.79 -7.84
C CYS A 97 -11.07 17.86 -8.27
N SER A 98 -11.20 17.60 -9.57
CA SER A 98 -12.30 16.79 -10.12
C SER A 98 -12.23 15.32 -9.72
N LYS A 99 -11.02 14.79 -9.51
CA LYS A 99 -10.76 13.42 -9.06
C LYS A 99 -10.09 13.49 -7.70
N ILE A 100 -10.91 13.35 -6.65
CA ILE A 100 -10.47 13.56 -5.27
C ILE A 100 -10.94 12.43 -4.36
N HIS A 101 -10.10 12.09 -3.39
CA HIS A 101 -10.41 11.25 -2.25
C HIS A 101 -10.31 12.06 -0.96
N ALA A 102 -11.13 11.74 0.02
CA ALA A 102 -11.03 12.24 1.38
C ALA A 102 -11.01 11.05 2.33
N LEU A 103 -10.00 11.00 3.20
CA LEU A 103 -9.83 9.97 4.22
C LEU A 103 -9.79 10.62 5.59
N LEU A 104 -10.38 9.94 6.55
CA LEU A 104 -10.33 10.29 7.95
C LEU A 104 -9.64 9.14 8.69
N PHE A 105 -8.55 9.47 9.38
CA PHE A 105 -7.81 8.56 10.23
C PHE A 105 -7.93 9.00 11.68
N VAL A 106 -7.99 8.00 12.57
CA VAL A 106 -7.85 8.20 14.02
C VAL A 106 -6.63 7.38 14.43
N ASP A 107 -5.57 8.08 14.81
CA ASP A 107 -4.22 7.55 14.95
C ASP A 107 -3.82 6.83 13.64
N ASN A 108 -3.58 5.53 13.70
CA ASN A 108 -3.24 4.69 12.57
C ASN A 108 -4.43 3.90 11.98
N LYS A 109 -5.67 4.20 12.40
CA LYS A 109 -6.88 3.44 12.05
C LYS A 109 -7.75 4.20 11.06
N CYS A 110 -8.25 3.50 10.06
CA CYS A 110 -9.12 4.09 9.03
C CYS A 110 -10.56 4.22 9.58
N LEU A 111 -11.06 5.45 9.66
CA LEU A 111 -12.41 5.74 10.13
C LEU A 111 -13.40 5.84 8.96
N SER A 112 -13.07 6.63 7.94
CA SER A 112 -13.94 6.83 6.79
C SER A 112 -13.12 7.20 5.55
N LEU A 113 -13.59 6.79 4.38
CA LEU A 113 -13.02 7.10 3.08
C LEU A 113 -14.18 7.42 2.13
N TYR A 114 -14.07 8.52 1.42
CA TYR A 114 -14.97 8.88 0.34
C TYR A 114 -14.17 9.26 -0.91
N SER A 115 -14.59 8.74 -2.06
CA SER A 115 -13.98 9.00 -3.35
C SER A 115 -15.01 9.63 -4.28
N SER A 116 -14.60 10.65 -5.02
CA SER A 116 -15.42 11.20 -6.11
C SER A 116 -15.62 10.15 -7.22
N THR A 117 -16.74 10.21 -7.95
CA THR A 117 -17.09 9.27 -9.02
C THR A 117 -16.01 9.06 -10.10
N PRO A 118 -15.28 10.09 -10.58
CA PRO A 118 -14.26 9.89 -11.61
C PRO A 118 -12.91 9.41 -11.05
N ALA A 119 -12.77 9.32 -9.72
CA ALA A 119 -11.53 8.89 -9.09
C ALA A 119 -11.43 7.36 -9.07
N LYS A 120 -10.19 6.86 -9.18
CA LYS A 120 -9.85 5.45 -9.19
C LYS A 120 -9.79 4.92 -7.77
N GLU A 121 -10.10 3.64 -7.61
CA GLU A 121 -9.94 2.98 -6.32
C GLU A 121 -8.48 3.03 -5.84
N LEU A 122 -8.29 3.36 -4.56
CA LEU A 122 -6.99 3.36 -3.90
C LEU A 122 -6.60 1.94 -3.50
N ALA A 123 -5.36 1.55 -3.76
CA ALA A 123 -4.87 0.25 -3.31
C ALA A 123 -4.70 0.23 -1.79
N PRO A 124 -4.89 -0.91 -1.11
CA PRO A 124 -4.64 -1.00 0.32
C PRO A 124 -3.20 -0.64 0.74
N ALA A 125 -2.22 -0.93 -0.12
CA ALA A 125 -0.84 -0.51 0.07
C ALA A 125 -0.67 1.01 0.05
N ASP A 126 -1.44 1.71 -0.80
CA ASP A 126 -1.43 3.17 -0.87
C ASP A 126 -2.06 3.77 0.41
N ILE A 127 -3.14 3.17 0.92
CA ILE A 127 -3.78 3.60 2.18
C ILE A 127 -2.81 3.39 3.35
N LEU A 128 -2.10 2.26 3.41
CA LEU A 128 -1.10 2.01 4.46
C LEU A 128 0.08 2.99 4.38
N PHE A 129 0.50 3.36 3.16
CA PHE A 129 1.48 4.43 2.97
C PHE A 129 0.96 5.79 3.49
N LEU A 130 -0.31 6.12 3.24
CA LEU A 130 -0.92 7.36 3.74
C LEU A 130 -1.01 7.40 5.26
N ILE A 131 -1.30 6.27 5.91
CA ILE A 131 -1.25 6.14 7.37
C ILE A 131 0.17 6.47 7.87
N ILE A 132 1.22 5.93 7.25
CA ILE A 132 2.60 6.25 7.65
C ILE A 132 2.92 7.74 7.40
N LEU A 133 2.40 8.30 6.31
CA LEU A 133 2.58 9.70 5.94
C LEU A 133 1.93 10.66 6.94
N THR A 134 0.76 10.33 7.52
CA THR A 134 0.11 11.19 8.52
C THR A 134 0.96 11.34 9.79
N HIS A 135 1.69 10.30 10.18
CA HIS A 135 2.66 10.36 11.28
C HIS A 135 3.95 11.14 10.93
N CYS A 136 4.14 11.50 9.66
CA CYS A 136 5.22 12.36 9.20
C CYS A 136 4.82 13.84 9.13
N VAL A 137 3.63 14.22 9.60
CA VAL A 137 3.20 15.62 9.70
C VAL A 137 3.62 16.19 11.05
N SER A 138 3.82 17.50 11.13
CA SER A 138 4.06 18.21 12.38
C SER A 138 2.82 18.18 13.28
N GLU A 139 3.02 18.14 14.60
CA GLU A 139 1.94 18.15 15.60
C GLU A 139 1.28 19.55 15.75
N GLU A 140 1.55 20.49 14.83
CA GLU A 140 0.94 21.82 14.85
C GLU A 140 -0.51 21.74 14.38
N SER A 141 -1.44 21.69 15.35
CA SER A 141 -2.87 21.52 15.09
C SER A 141 -3.41 22.53 14.07
N GLY A 142 -4.04 22.03 13.01
CA GLY A 142 -4.63 22.86 11.95
C GLY A 142 -3.66 23.37 10.88
N HIS A 143 -2.37 23.03 10.94
CA HIS A 143 -1.45 23.28 9.83
C HIS A 143 -1.73 22.30 8.68
N LEU A 144 -1.84 22.80 7.45
CA LEU A 144 -2.01 21.98 6.26
C LEU A 144 -0.65 21.67 5.64
N GLU A 145 -0.24 20.41 5.69
CA GLU A 145 0.94 19.95 4.97
C GLU A 145 0.55 19.32 3.63
N SER A 146 1.28 19.67 2.58
CA SER A 146 0.97 19.25 1.21
C SER A 146 2.18 18.57 0.57
N PHE A 147 1.96 17.39 0.00
CA PHE A 147 2.98 16.53 -0.58
C PHE A 147 2.59 16.10 -1.99
N GLN A 148 3.56 15.96 -2.88
CA GLN A 148 3.39 15.24 -4.14
C GLN A 148 3.95 13.84 -3.99
N VAL A 149 3.11 12.83 -4.26
CA VAL A 149 3.47 11.42 -4.14
C VAL A 149 3.07 10.66 -5.41
N LEU A 150 3.67 9.49 -5.60
CA LEU A 150 3.48 8.60 -6.74
C LEU A 150 2.95 7.26 -6.23
N LEU A 151 1.63 7.14 -6.15
CA LEU A 151 0.95 5.96 -5.63
C LEU A 151 1.09 4.74 -6.55
N SER A 152 0.99 3.55 -5.95
CA SER A 152 1.15 2.26 -6.64
C SER A 152 -0.05 1.92 -7.51
N GLY A 153 -1.27 2.27 -7.07
CA GLY A 153 -2.51 1.83 -7.69
C GLY A 153 -2.78 0.33 -7.49
N SER A 154 -4.00 -0.09 -7.84
CA SER A 154 -4.54 -1.43 -7.53
C SER A 154 -4.09 -2.55 -8.48
N ASP A 155 -3.15 -2.27 -9.38
CA ASP A 155 -2.64 -3.27 -10.32
C ASP A 155 -1.60 -4.18 -9.66
N VAL A 156 -1.41 -5.38 -10.22
CA VAL A 156 -0.49 -6.41 -9.68
C VAL A 156 0.96 -5.91 -9.64
N GLU A 157 1.35 -5.11 -10.63
CA GLU A 157 2.65 -4.46 -10.64
C GLU A 157 2.51 -3.00 -10.20
N PRO A 158 3.35 -2.54 -9.25
CA PRO A 158 3.25 -1.19 -8.73
C PRO A 158 3.50 -0.16 -9.83
N LYS A 159 2.59 0.81 -9.94
CA LYS A 159 2.73 1.98 -10.82
C LYS A 159 3.30 3.17 -10.05
N CYS A 160 3.39 4.31 -10.73
CA CYS A 160 3.75 5.61 -10.18
C CYS A 160 2.69 6.63 -10.61
N LEU A 161 1.53 6.59 -9.96
CA LEU A 161 0.39 7.45 -10.25
C LEU A 161 0.51 8.75 -9.44
N PRO A 162 0.62 9.92 -10.07
CA PRO A 162 0.86 11.17 -9.36
C PRO A 162 -0.39 11.68 -8.64
N HIS A 163 -0.21 12.00 -7.37
CA HIS A 163 -1.24 12.56 -6.49
C HIS A 163 -0.69 13.73 -5.67
N ALA A 164 -1.51 14.77 -5.50
CA ALA A 164 -1.29 15.78 -4.48
C ALA A 164 -2.03 15.36 -3.21
N VAL A 165 -1.29 15.19 -2.12
CA VAL A 165 -1.80 14.77 -0.81
C VAL A 165 -1.76 15.96 0.12
N HIS A 166 -2.90 16.30 0.72
CA HIS A 166 -3.02 17.35 1.71
C HIS A 166 -3.44 16.72 3.03
N VAL A 167 -2.62 16.89 4.06
CA VAL A 167 -2.84 16.31 5.39
C VAL A 167 -3.02 17.44 6.40
N VAL A 168 -4.05 17.33 7.23
CA VAL A 168 -4.27 18.22 8.36
C VAL A 168 -4.69 17.41 9.58
N GLU A 169 -4.11 17.74 10.73
CA GLU A 169 -4.59 17.27 12.02
C GLU A 169 -5.77 18.15 12.47
N LEU A 170 -6.99 17.60 12.44
CA LEU A 170 -8.21 18.30 12.85
C LEU A 170 -8.27 18.47 14.38
N PHE A 171 -7.94 17.38 15.06
CA PHE A 171 -7.85 17.23 16.51
C PHE A 171 -6.67 16.31 16.82
N PRO A 172 -6.16 16.26 18.07
CA PRO A 172 -5.07 15.37 18.44
C PRO A 172 -5.31 13.94 17.92
N GLN A 173 -4.39 13.41 17.12
CA GLN A 173 -4.47 12.08 16.49
C GLN A 173 -5.66 11.87 15.53
N VAL A 174 -6.36 12.91 15.09
CA VAL A 174 -7.45 12.81 14.09
C VAL A 174 -7.03 13.54 12.83
N PHE A 175 -6.67 12.77 11.80
CA PHE A 175 -6.11 13.28 10.56
C PHE A 175 -7.14 13.25 9.44
N LEU A 176 -7.29 14.39 8.76
CA LEU A 176 -8.03 14.51 7.52
C LEU A 176 -7.04 14.58 6.35
N VAL A 177 -7.20 13.69 5.39
CA VAL A 177 -6.34 13.58 4.22
C VAL A 177 -7.16 13.76 2.97
N TYR A 178 -6.80 14.73 2.14
CA TYR A 178 -7.32 14.86 0.78
C TYR A 178 -6.28 14.41 -0.23
N LEU A 179 -6.69 13.59 -1.20
CA LEU A 179 -5.84 13.19 -2.32
C LEU A 179 -6.47 13.64 -3.63
N VAL A 180 -5.74 14.43 -4.40
CA VAL A 180 -6.13 14.88 -5.73
C VAL A 180 -5.31 14.12 -6.76
N GLU A 181 -5.97 13.38 -7.64
CA GLU A 181 -5.28 12.70 -8.75
C GLU A 181 -4.76 13.73 -9.75
N MET A 182 -3.49 13.59 -10.14
CA MET A 182 -2.86 14.46 -11.12
C MET A 182 -2.58 13.72 -12.43
N GLY A 183 -2.54 14.46 -13.53
CA GLY A 183 -2.12 13.94 -14.83
C GLY A 183 -3.03 12.85 -15.43
N ASP A 184 -2.52 12.22 -16.50
CA ASP A 184 -3.19 11.09 -17.14
C ASP A 184 -2.61 9.77 -16.60
N PRO A 185 -3.42 8.89 -16.00
CA PRO A 185 -2.92 7.68 -15.36
C PRO A 185 -2.36 6.66 -16.35
N LEU A 186 -2.81 6.66 -17.62
CA LEU A 186 -2.25 5.79 -18.66
C LEU A 186 -0.88 6.28 -19.10
N VAL A 187 -0.67 7.60 -19.18
CA VAL A 187 0.66 8.17 -19.42
C VAL A 187 1.59 7.80 -18.28
N SER A 188 1.22 8.07 -17.04
CA SER A 188 2.07 7.81 -15.86
C SER A 188 2.43 6.33 -15.73
N ALA A 189 1.47 5.43 -15.91
CA ALA A 189 1.71 3.98 -15.88
C ALA A 189 2.66 3.53 -16.99
N THR A 190 2.40 3.96 -18.24
CA THR A 190 3.22 3.55 -19.40
C THR A 190 4.62 4.15 -19.31
N LEU A 191 4.75 5.38 -18.79
CA LEU A 191 6.04 6.03 -18.61
C LEU A 191 6.90 5.26 -17.60
N PHE A 192 6.32 4.85 -16.48
CA PHE A 192 7.00 3.99 -15.50
C PHE A 192 7.40 2.64 -16.10
N GLU A 193 6.51 2.00 -16.88
CA GLU A 193 6.80 0.78 -17.62
C GLU A 193 8.00 0.97 -18.57
N THR A 194 8.06 2.08 -19.32
CA THR A 194 9.18 2.40 -20.21
C THR A 194 10.49 2.58 -19.43
N PHE A 195 10.47 3.26 -18.27
CA PHE A 195 11.66 3.35 -17.40
C PHE A 195 12.13 1.97 -16.94
N HIS A 196 11.21 1.09 -16.55
CA HIS A 196 11.51 -0.26 -16.11
C HIS A 196 12.14 -1.10 -17.23
N HIS A 197 11.57 -1.10 -18.44
CA HIS A 197 12.11 -1.84 -19.58
C HIS A 197 13.47 -1.30 -20.03
N LEU A 198 13.63 0.02 -20.09
CA LEU A 198 14.92 0.65 -20.45
C LEU A 198 16.01 0.28 -19.44
N HIS A 199 15.65 0.27 -18.16
CA HIS A 199 16.56 -0.15 -17.10
C HIS A 199 16.94 -1.62 -17.24
N ARG A 200 15.97 -2.53 -17.40
CA ARG A 200 16.22 -3.96 -17.58
C ARG A 200 17.10 -4.25 -18.79
N LEU A 201 16.86 -3.54 -19.91
CA LEU A 201 17.69 -3.65 -21.09
C LEU A 201 19.17 -3.36 -20.77
N ARG A 202 19.46 -2.31 -19.99
CA ARG A 202 20.82 -1.97 -19.55
C ARG A 202 21.51 -3.10 -18.76
N PHE A 203 20.78 -3.83 -17.92
CA PHE A 203 21.33 -4.98 -17.20
C PHE A 203 21.57 -6.18 -18.12
N ILE A 204 20.61 -6.46 -19.01
CA ILE A 204 20.71 -7.57 -19.97
C ILE A 204 21.87 -7.37 -20.95
N GLN A 205 22.15 -6.12 -21.33
CA GLN A 205 23.28 -5.78 -22.21
C GLN A 205 24.64 -6.22 -21.64
N VAL A 206 24.80 -6.24 -20.32
CA VAL A 206 26.04 -6.70 -19.66
C VAL A 206 26.32 -8.17 -19.95
N GLN A 207 25.27 -8.98 -20.05
CA GLN A 207 25.38 -10.42 -20.32
C GLN A 207 25.71 -10.71 -21.80
N ARG A 208 25.58 -9.71 -22.69
CA ARG A 208 25.87 -9.79 -24.13
C ARG A 208 25.15 -10.93 -24.87
N GLU A 209 24.04 -11.41 -24.32
CA GLU A 209 23.23 -12.44 -24.95
C GLU A 209 22.27 -11.82 -25.96
N MET A 210 22.43 -12.17 -27.24
CA MET A 210 21.69 -11.57 -28.34
C MET A 210 20.16 -11.71 -28.21
N ALA A 211 19.67 -12.90 -27.85
CA ALA A 211 18.24 -13.17 -27.72
C ALA A 211 17.61 -12.32 -26.60
N SER A 212 18.27 -12.25 -25.44
CA SER A 212 17.83 -11.45 -24.30
C SER A 212 17.85 -9.96 -24.61
N ILE A 213 18.89 -9.47 -25.31
CA ILE A 213 18.96 -8.06 -25.77
C ILE A 213 17.84 -7.76 -26.76
N GLN A 214 17.55 -8.68 -27.69
CA GLN A 214 16.45 -8.52 -28.65
C GLN A 214 15.11 -8.39 -27.93
N MET A 215 14.80 -9.27 -26.99
CA MET A 215 13.57 -9.19 -26.19
C MET A 215 13.48 -7.89 -25.39
N GLY A 216 14.58 -7.49 -24.74
CA GLY A 216 14.63 -6.23 -23.99
C GLY A 216 14.38 -5.01 -24.89
N TYR A 217 14.98 -4.99 -26.07
CA TYR A 217 14.78 -3.94 -27.07
C TYR A 217 13.32 -3.91 -27.58
N GLU A 218 12.72 -5.06 -27.87
CA GLU A 218 11.33 -5.15 -28.33
C GLU A 218 10.34 -4.63 -27.28
N ASN A 219 10.57 -4.94 -25.99
CA ASN A 219 9.78 -4.40 -24.88
C ASN A 219 9.87 -2.87 -24.77
N VAL A 220 11.06 -2.30 -24.95
CA VAL A 220 11.23 -0.84 -24.97
C VAL A 220 10.52 -0.22 -26.18
N ASP A 221 10.61 -0.82 -27.37
CA ASP A 221 9.91 -0.32 -28.58
C ASP A 221 8.40 -0.31 -28.39
N LEU A 222 7.83 -1.39 -27.84
CA LEU A 222 6.41 -1.52 -27.59
C LEU A 222 5.93 -0.47 -26.57
N SER A 223 6.64 -0.31 -25.45
CA SER A 223 6.26 0.65 -24.42
C SER A 223 6.37 2.10 -24.91
N ILE A 224 7.41 2.47 -25.67
CA ILE A 224 7.54 3.81 -26.26
C ILE A 224 6.44 4.10 -27.28
N ARG A 225 6.05 3.12 -28.11
CA ARG A 225 4.91 3.29 -29.04
C ARG A 225 3.60 3.54 -28.31
N LYS A 226 3.33 2.77 -27.24
CA LYS A 226 2.16 2.97 -26.38
C LYS A 226 2.18 4.36 -25.75
N LEU A 227 3.31 4.75 -25.14
CA LEU A 227 3.52 6.05 -24.50
C LEU A 227 3.26 7.19 -25.50
N ASN A 228 3.82 7.11 -26.71
CA ASN A 228 3.59 8.09 -27.76
C ASN A 228 2.10 8.23 -28.12
N GLY A 229 1.37 7.11 -28.19
CA GLY A 229 -0.06 7.11 -28.46
C GLY A 229 -0.88 7.85 -27.41
N TYR A 230 -0.51 7.72 -26.12
CA TYR A 230 -1.15 8.45 -25.04
C TYR A 230 -0.72 9.92 -24.99
N LEU A 231 0.57 10.22 -25.14
CA LEU A 231 1.10 11.59 -25.12
C LEU A 231 0.47 12.48 -26.19
N LYS A 232 0.17 11.96 -27.39
CA LYS A 232 -0.54 12.71 -28.45
C LYS A 232 -1.91 13.24 -28.04
N LYS A 233 -2.55 12.62 -27.04
CA LYS A 233 -3.89 12.97 -26.57
C LYS A 233 -3.83 13.96 -25.39
N CYS A 234 -2.66 14.17 -24.79
CA CYS A 234 -2.48 15.05 -23.65
C CYS A 234 -2.35 16.51 -24.08
N LYS A 235 -3.07 17.39 -23.39
CA LYS A 235 -3.05 18.84 -23.62
C LYS A 235 -2.22 19.54 -22.54
N VAL A 236 -0.93 19.23 -22.49
CA VAL A 236 0.02 19.85 -21.55
C VAL A 236 0.94 20.80 -22.32
N LYS A 237 1.20 21.99 -21.77
CA LYS A 237 2.10 22.98 -22.38
C LYS A 237 3.51 22.38 -22.54
N ASN A 238 4.17 22.68 -23.65
CA ASN A 238 5.54 22.22 -23.96
C ASN A 238 5.72 20.69 -24.12
N LEU A 239 4.69 19.88 -23.92
CA LEU A 239 4.78 18.42 -24.03
C LEU A 239 5.05 17.96 -25.46
N GLU A 240 4.49 18.64 -26.45
CA GLU A 240 4.61 18.24 -27.87
C GLU A 240 6.07 18.29 -28.37
N SER A 241 6.83 19.31 -27.94
CA SER A 241 8.26 19.42 -28.27
C SER A 241 9.07 18.29 -27.64
N SER A 242 8.88 18.02 -26.35
CA SER A 242 9.61 16.98 -25.61
C SER A 242 9.24 15.59 -26.12
N GLN A 243 7.97 15.37 -26.46
CA GLN A 243 7.50 14.15 -27.13
C GLN A 243 8.18 13.93 -28.48
N LYS A 244 8.23 14.94 -29.36
CA LYS A 244 8.90 14.84 -30.67
C LYS A 244 10.40 14.53 -30.50
N GLN A 245 11.04 15.13 -29.51
CA GLN A 245 12.45 14.84 -29.19
C GLN A 245 12.65 13.41 -28.68
N LEU A 246 11.77 12.91 -27.81
CA LEU A 246 11.82 11.52 -27.33
C LEU A 246 11.78 10.53 -28.50
N ILE A 247 10.83 10.69 -29.41
CA ILE A 247 10.67 9.79 -30.57
C ILE A 247 11.89 9.86 -31.49
N LYS A 248 12.39 11.06 -31.77
CA LYS A 248 13.62 11.23 -32.58
C LYS A 248 14.82 10.52 -31.95
N LYS A 249 15.01 10.66 -30.63
CA LYS A 249 16.11 9.98 -29.90
C LYS A 249 15.91 8.46 -29.90
N TRP A 250 14.68 7.99 -29.74
CA TRP A 250 14.35 6.56 -29.81
C TRP A 250 14.66 5.97 -31.19
N ASP A 251 14.29 6.64 -32.28
CA ASP A 251 14.55 6.14 -33.64
C ASP A 251 16.05 5.98 -33.93
N VAL A 252 16.88 6.91 -33.44
CA VAL A 252 18.35 6.80 -33.55
C VAL A 252 18.88 5.62 -32.75
N LEU A 253 18.44 5.46 -31.49
CA LEU A 253 18.84 4.35 -30.63
C LEU A 253 18.41 2.99 -31.22
N LYS A 254 17.18 2.93 -31.73
CA LYS A 254 16.61 1.78 -32.43
C LYS A 254 17.42 1.38 -33.65
N GLY A 255 17.94 2.36 -34.40
CA GLY A 255 18.88 2.11 -35.50
C GLY A 255 20.12 1.35 -35.04
N LYS A 256 20.69 1.69 -33.88
CA LYS A 256 21.90 1.06 -33.34
C LYS A 256 21.66 -0.35 -32.81
N TYR A 257 20.54 -0.61 -32.16
CA TYR A 257 20.17 -1.99 -31.80
C TYR A 257 19.95 -2.87 -33.04
N ARG A 258 19.30 -2.34 -34.08
CA ARG A 258 19.13 -3.07 -35.35
C ARG A 258 20.46 -3.36 -36.05
N GLU A 259 21.39 -2.42 -35.99
CA GLU A 259 22.76 -2.59 -36.50
C GLU A 259 23.47 -3.71 -35.73
N TYR A 260 23.43 -3.69 -34.40
CA TYR A 260 23.98 -4.76 -33.55
C TYR A 260 23.34 -6.12 -33.84
N LEU A 261 22.01 -6.22 -33.91
CA LEU A 261 21.32 -7.48 -34.15
C LEU A 261 21.61 -8.08 -35.54
N LYS A 262 22.00 -7.26 -36.53
CA LYS A 262 22.39 -7.72 -37.86
C LYS A 262 23.87 -8.08 -37.98
N THR A 263 24.73 -7.32 -37.33
CA THR A 263 26.19 -7.35 -37.55
C THR A 263 26.99 -7.93 -36.38
N LEU A 264 26.35 -8.10 -35.22
CA LEU A 264 26.98 -8.42 -33.93
C LEU A 264 28.12 -7.44 -33.55
N SER A 265 28.06 -6.20 -34.07
CA SER A 265 29.07 -5.18 -33.79
C SER A 265 28.99 -4.67 -32.36
N ASN A 266 29.99 -4.99 -31.54
CA ASN A 266 30.12 -4.47 -30.18
C ASN A 266 30.19 -2.93 -30.14
N GLU A 267 30.70 -2.29 -31.19
CA GLU A 267 30.73 -0.83 -31.27
C GLU A 267 29.32 -0.23 -31.41
N ALA A 268 28.43 -0.90 -32.17
CA ALA A 268 27.03 -0.49 -32.27
C ALA A 268 26.30 -0.61 -30.92
N LEU A 269 26.61 -1.65 -30.13
CA LEU A 269 26.05 -1.83 -28.79
C LEU A 269 26.53 -0.74 -27.82
N LEU A 270 27.83 -0.44 -27.79
CA LEU A 270 28.38 0.64 -26.96
C LEU A 270 27.78 2.01 -27.31
N ARG A 271 27.56 2.28 -28.61
CA ARG A 271 26.88 3.50 -29.05
C ARG A 271 25.41 3.50 -28.63
N ALA A 272 24.74 2.35 -28.57
CA ALA A 272 23.37 2.26 -28.05
C ALA A 272 23.33 2.57 -26.55
N GLU A 273 24.29 2.08 -25.76
CA GLU A 273 24.40 2.37 -24.32
C GLU A 273 24.56 3.87 -24.04
N SER A 274 25.43 4.56 -24.79
CA SER A 274 25.61 6.01 -24.61
C SER A 274 24.36 6.82 -24.98
N LEU A 275 23.65 6.40 -26.03
CA LEU A 275 22.40 7.04 -26.47
C LEU A 275 21.22 6.76 -25.52
N ALA A 276 21.24 5.64 -24.79
CA ALA A 276 20.18 5.30 -23.83
C ALA A 276 20.09 6.34 -22.70
N MET A 277 21.21 6.95 -22.28
CA MET A 277 21.20 8.03 -21.29
C MET A 277 20.46 9.27 -21.79
N ASN A 278 20.67 9.64 -23.06
CA ASN A 278 19.96 10.78 -23.66
C ASN A 278 18.46 10.55 -23.78
N LEU A 279 18.04 9.29 -23.98
CA LEU A 279 16.64 8.89 -23.99
C LEU A 279 16.05 8.96 -22.58
N LEU A 280 16.79 8.46 -21.59
CA LEU A 280 16.41 8.52 -20.18
C LEU A 280 16.13 9.96 -19.74
N ASP A 281 16.97 10.91 -20.13
CA ASP A 281 16.76 12.32 -19.78
C ASP A 281 15.52 12.92 -20.45
N SER A 282 15.19 12.50 -21.68
CA SER A 282 13.91 12.90 -22.30
C SER A 282 12.69 12.27 -21.63
N LEU A 283 12.81 11.04 -21.10
CA LEU A 283 11.73 10.43 -20.30
C LEU A 283 11.52 11.17 -18.98
N LYS A 284 12.61 11.60 -18.32
CA LYS A 284 12.57 12.43 -17.10
C LYS A 284 11.92 13.79 -17.35
N GLU A 285 12.24 14.42 -18.48
CA GLU A 285 11.61 15.68 -18.88
C GLU A 285 10.09 15.51 -19.02
N ILE A 286 9.64 14.44 -19.71
CA ILE A 286 8.22 14.12 -19.85
C ILE A 286 7.58 13.78 -18.50
N HIS A 287 8.29 13.07 -17.61
CA HIS A 287 7.81 12.78 -16.27
C HIS A 287 7.53 14.06 -15.49
N ASN A 288 8.49 14.99 -15.47
CA ASN A 288 8.33 16.27 -14.77
C ASN A 288 7.21 17.13 -15.38
N LEU A 289 6.96 17.05 -16.69
CA LEU A 289 5.84 17.77 -17.31
C LEU A 289 4.46 17.14 -17.04
N THR A 290 4.39 15.86 -16.72
CA THR A 290 3.10 15.12 -16.64
C THR A 290 2.71 14.67 -15.24
N ALA A 291 3.68 14.49 -14.34
CA ALA A 291 3.49 13.94 -13.01
C ALA A 291 3.81 14.92 -11.88
N VAL A 292 4.53 16.00 -12.15
CA VAL A 292 4.90 17.03 -11.17
C VAL A 292 4.23 18.34 -11.56
N ASP A 293 3.32 18.83 -10.72
CA ASP A 293 2.64 20.11 -10.95
C ASP A 293 2.48 20.88 -9.64
N ASP A 294 3.43 21.79 -9.41
CA ASP A 294 3.43 22.69 -8.25
C ASP A 294 2.27 23.69 -8.28
N SER A 295 1.71 23.96 -9.46
CA SER A 295 0.56 24.85 -9.58
C SER A 295 -0.70 24.14 -9.08
N ILE A 296 -0.91 22.88 -9.47
CA ILE A 296 -2.00 22.06 -8.94
C ILE A 296 -1.85 21.92 -7.43
N LEU A 297 -0.66 21.55 -6.93
CA LEU A 297 -0.42 21.38 -5.49
C LEU A 297 -0.80 22.63 -4.68
N LYS A 298 -0.42 23.83 -5.17
CA LYS A 298 -0.72 25.10 -4.47
C LYS A 298 -2.19 25.49 -4.59
N CYS A 299 -2.79 25.34 -5.78
CA CYS A 299 -4.19 25.66 -5.99
C CYS A 299 -5.11 24.71 -5.19
N SER A 300 -4.88 23.40 -5.25
CA SER A 300 -5.66 22.42 -4.48
C SER A 300 -5.52 22.63 -2.98
N ALA A 301 -4.32 22.97 -2.48
CA ALA A 301 -4.14 23.32 -1.07
C ALA A 301 -4.99 24.52 -0.65
N ALA A 302 -5.06 25.57 -1.48
CA ALA A 302 -5.88 26.76 -1.19
C ALA A 302 -7.39 26.43 -1.12
N HIS A 303 -7.89 25.55 -1.99
CA HIS A 303 -9.28 25.09 -1.94
C HIS A 303 -9.54 24.19 -0.73
N VAL A 304 -8.62 23.26 -0.42
CA VAL A 304 -8.72 22.37 0.75
C VAL A 304 -8.77 23.17 2.05
N LEU A 305 -7.96 24.23 2.20
CA LEU A 305 -8.00 25.11 3.36
C LEU A 305 -9.40 25.71 3.63
N GLN A 306 -10.21 25.92 2.59
CA GLN A 306 -11.58 26.43 2.73
C GLN A 306 -12.58 25.35 3.16
N ALA A 307 -12.31 24.09 2.88
CA ALA A 307 -13.17 22.96 3.23
C ALA A 307 -12.98 22.48 4.69
N ILE A 308 -11.75 22.58 5.22
CA ILE A 308 -11.38 22.09 6.56
C ILE A 308 -12.28 22.60 7.69
N PRO A 309 -12.64 23.91 7.80
CA PRO A 309 -13.41 24.40 8.93
C PRO A 309 -14.77 23.74 9.09
N LYS A 310 -15.43 23.41 7.96
CA LYS A 310 -16.73 22.72 7.98
C LYS A 310 -16.60 21.30 8.50
N VAL A 311 -15.61 20.54 8.01
CA VAL A 311 -15.36 19.16 8.48
C VAL A 311 -14.98 19.17 9.96
N ARG A 312 -14.14 20.11 10.38
CA ARG A 312 -13.79 20.28 11.79
C ARG A 312 -15.01 20.56 12.66
N GLN A 313 -15.90 21.44 12.21
CA GLN A 313 -17.13 21.75 12.94
C GLN A 313 -18.06 20.53 13.06
N ASP A 314 -18.24 19.78 11.97
CA ASP A 314 -19.14 18.62 11.94
C ASP A 314 -18.66 17.47 12.85
N LEU A 315 -17.35 17.41 13.12
CA LEU A 315 -16.72 16.33 13.87
C LEU A 315 -16.29 16.71 15.30
N ALA A 316 -16.44 17.98 15.69
CA ALA A 316 -15.95 18.51 16.98
C ALA A 316 -16.53 17.76 18.18
N ASP A 317 -17.83 17.47 18.16
CA ASP A 317 -18.55 16.83 19.26
C ASP A 317 -18.11 15.36 19.46
N PHE A 318 -17.46 14.74 18.48
CA PHE A 318 -17.02 13.35 18.53
C PHE A 318 -15.54 13.18 18.88
N ASN A 319 -14.78 14.26 19.07
CA ASN A 319 -13.34 14.19 19.27
C ASN A 319 -12.93 13.28 20.44
N GLU A 320 -13.54 13.46 21.62
CA GLU A 320 -13.25 12.62 22.80
C GLU A 320 -13.57 11.14 22.53
N TYR A 321 -14.66 10.88 21.80
CA TYR A 321 -15.04 9.53 21.41
C TYR A 321 -14.02 8.90 20.47
N PHE A 322 -13.52 9.65 19.48
CA PHE A 322 -12.48 9.18 18.57
C PHE A 322 -11.20 8.83 19.32
N LEU A 323 -10.73 9.66 20.25
CA LEU A 323 -9.52 9.39 21.04
C LEU A 323 -9.64 8.07 21.83
N VAL A 324 -10.76 7.86 22.51
CA VAL A 324 -10.99 6.62 23.28
C VAL A 324 -11.00 5.41 22.35
N LYS A 325 -11.66 5.52 21.19
CA LYS A 325 -11.75 4.44 20.21
C LYS A 325 -10.45 4.19 19.45
N GLY A 326 -9.61 5.21 19.25
CA GLY A 326 -8.29 5.09 18.66
C GLY A 326 -7.38 4.21 19.52
N ILE A 327 -7.46 4.34 20.85
CA ILE A 327 -6.71 3.51 21.81
C ILE A 327 -7.38 2.14 22.00
N LYS A 328 -8.71 2.11 22.19
CA LYS A 328 -9.50 0.89 22.46
C LYS A 328 -10.53 0.69 21.36
N ASN A 329 -10.06 0.22 20.21
CA ASN A 329 -10.91 0.02 19.05
C ASN A 329 -11.81 -1.21 19.22
N PHE A 330 -11.19 -2.36 19.49
CA PHE A 330 -11.87 -3.62 19.73
C PHE A 330 -11.29 -4.26 20.99
N SER A 331 -12.14 -4.63 21.94
CA SER A 331 -11.71 -5.45 23.07
C SER A 331 -12.54 -6.74 23.08
N LEU A 332 -11.92 -7.85 23.48
CA LEU A 332 -12.59 -9.14 23.62
C LEU A 332 -13.82 -9.08 24.56
N GLY A 333 -13.93 -8.04 25.41
CA GLY A 333 -15.07 -7.82 26.31
C GLY A 333 -16.09 -6.79 25.81
N SER A 334 -16.00 -6.30 24.57
CA SER A 334 -16.85 -5.20 24.07
C SER A 334 -17.50 -5.51 22.71
N TYR A 335 -18.48 -6.41 22.69
CA TYR A 335 -19.54 -6.44 21.67
C TYR A 335 -20.82 -7.12 22.22
N PRO A 336 -22.00 -6.70 21.74
CA PRO A 336 -22.80 -5.62 22.29
C PRO A 336 -23.60 -6.06 23.53
N PHE A 337 -24.10 -5.10 24.32
CA PHE A 337 -24.81 -5.30 25.60
C PHE A 337 -23.92 -5.63 26.80
N ARG A 338 -24.08 -4.82 27.84
CA ARG A 338 -23.59 -4.98 29.22
C ARG A 338 -23.99 -6.30 29.92
N HIS A 339 -24.43 -7.31 29.18
CA HIS A 339 -24.74 -8.66 29.64
C HIS A 339 -23.85 -9.75 29.01
N GLN A 340 -22.77 -9.40 28.29
CA GLN A 340 -21.94 -10.40 27.60
C GLN A 340 -20.43 -10.11 27.66
N ILE A 341 -19.93 -9.60 28.80
CA ILE A 341 -18.49 -9.67 29.17
C ILE A 341 -18.00 -11.14 29.19
N VAL A 342 -18.94 -12.08 29.19
CA VAL A 342 -18.75 -13.52 29.37
C VAL A 342 -18.59 -14.28 28.03
N VAL A 343 -18.96 -13.71 26.87
CA VAL A 343 -19.14 -14.51 25.63
C VAL A 343 -17.83 -14.94 24.94
N TYR A 344 -16.83 -14.08 24.74
CA TYR A 344 -15.60 -14.55 24.04
C TYR A 344 -14.75 -15.51 24.87
N LEU A 345 -14.67 -15.34 26.19
CA LEU A 345 -13.95 -16.25 27.09
C LEU A 345 -14.71 -17.57 27.32
N GLU A 346 -16.05 -17.55 27.29
CA GLU A 346 -16.87 -18.78 27.31
C GLU A 346 -16.87 -19.52 25.97
N GLU A 347 -16.92 -18.80 24.85
CA GLU A 347 -16.96 -19.41 23.52
C GLU A 347 -15.62 -19.94 23.04
N PHE A 348 -14.51 -19.33 23.48
CA PHE A 348 -13.16 -19.68 23.09
C PHE A 348 -12.25 -19.86 24.33
N PRO A 349 -12.44 -20.94 25.10
CA PRO A 349 -11.73 -21.14 26.36
C PRO A 349 -10.22 -21.22 26.16
N GLY A 350 -9.51 -20.36 26.86
CA GLY A 350 -8.06 -20.23 26.82
C GLY A 350 -7.53 -19.36 25.69
N LEU A 351 -8.38 -18.73 24.87
CA LEU A 351 -7.96 -17.75 23.87
C LEU A 351 -7.38 -16.51 24.56
N VAL A 352 -6.15 -16.16 24.21
CA VAL A 352 -5.44 -15.00 24.74
C VAL A 352 -5.48 -13.86 23.72
N HIS A 353 -5.24 -14.17 22.45
CA HIS A 353 -5.19 -13.16 21.39
C HIS A 353 -5.42 -13.76 19.99
N PHE A 354 -5.86 -12.94 19.04
CA PHE A 354 -5.95 -13.33 17.63
C PHE A 354 -5.71 -12.15 16.68
N LEU A 355 -5.27 -12.45 15.46
CA LEU A 355 -5.22 -11.51 14.34
C LEU A 355 -5.92 -12.19 13.17
N TYR A 356 -7.05 -11.65 12.74
CA TYR A 356 -7.74 -12.09 11.54
C TYR A 356 -7.56 -11.06 10.43
N ILE A 357 -7.22 -11.51 9.23
CA ILE A 357 -6.90 -10.64 8.11
C ILE A 357 -7.63 -11.11 6.87
N ASP A 358 -8.44 -10.22 6.31
CA ASP A 358 -9.04 -10.38 4.99
C ASP A 358 -8.05 -9.91 3.94
N ARG A 359 -7.32 -10.83 3.29
CA ARG A 359 -6.26 -10.49 2.32
C ARG A 359 -6.80 -10.15 0.92
N ASN A 360 -8.12 -9.95 0.79
CA ASN A 360 -8.71 -9.32 -0.39
C ASN A 360 -8.77 -7.81 -0.24
N THR A 361 -9.15 -7.35 0.95
CA THR A 361 -9.23 -5.92 1.29
C THR A 361 -8.06 -5.45 2.16
N HIS A 362 -7.23 -6.39 2.58
CA HIS A 362 -6.17 -6.28 3.59
C HIS A 362 -6.66 -5.72 4.93
N LYS A 363 -7.96 -5.85 5.24
CA LYS A 363 -8.54 -5.40 6.50
C LYS A 363 -8.16 -6.34 7.64
N VAL A 364 -7.74 -5.77 8.76
CA VAL A 364 -7.37 -6.51 9.98
C VAL A 364 -8.47 -6.37 11.04
N THR A 365 -8.74 -7.48 11.73
CA THR A 365 -9.57 -7.51 12.94
C THR A 365 -8.75 -8.17 14.05
N THR A 366 -8.43 -7.41 15.09
CA THR A 366 -7.64 -7.89 16.23
C THR A 366 -8.01 -7.14 17.51
N PRO A 367 -7.96 -7.76 18.69
CA PRO A 367 -8.08 -7.05 19.96
C PRO A 367 -6.99 -5.98 20.12
N SER A 368 -7.39 -4.82 20.65
CA SER A 368 -6.45 -3.74 20.97
C SER A 368 -5.54 -4.16 22.13
N LEU A 369 -4.24 -3.93 21.97
CA LEU A 369 -3.27 -4.08 23.05
C LEU A 369 -3.29 -2.82 23.91
N ASP A 370 -3.81 -2.93 25.13
CA ASP A 370 -3.74 -1.84 26.09
C ASP A 370 -2.31 -1.72 26.63
N MET A 371 -1.50 -0.86 26.01
CA MET A 371 -0.08 -0.66 26.37
C MET A 371 0.11 -0.13 27.79
N GLN A 372 -0.95 0.33 28.47
CA GLN A 372 -0.91 0.71 29.88
C GLN A 372 -0.96 -0.51 30.82
N ALA A 373 -1.32 -1.69 30.31
CA ALA A 373 -1.37 -2.91 31.11
C ALA A 373 0.03 -3.48 31.37
N GLU A 374 0.26 -3.95 32.60
CA GLU A 374 1.56 -4.44 33.10
C GLU A 374 2.20 -5.54 32.21
N LYS A 375 1.40 -6.33 31.50
CA LYS A 375 1.85 -7.44 30.65
C LYS A 375 1.82 -7.13 29.15
N ALA A 376 1.47 -5.91 28.75
CA ALA A 376 1.24 -5.58 27.34
C ALA A 376 2.51 -5.78 26.48
N GLU A 377 3.66 -5.31 26.95
CA GLU A 377 4.94 -5.46 26.24
C GLU A 377 5.33 -6.93 26.07
N PHE A 378 5.07 -7.77 27.08
CA PHE A 378 5.34 -9.21 27.01
C PHE A 378 4.45 -9.90 25.97
N ILE A 379 3.14 -9.61 26.01
CA ILE A 379 2.17 -10.16 25.04
C ILE A 379 2.50 -9.68 23.63
N GLN A 380 2.84 -8.40 23.47
CA GLN A 380 3.27 -7.83 22.20
C GLN A 380 4.48 -8.58 21.62
N LYS A 381 5.54 -8.77 22.41
CA LYS A 381 6.72 -9.55 21.96
C LYS A 381 6.35 -10.96 21.51
N LYS A 382 5.42 -11.62 22.21
CA LYS A 382 4.91 -12.95 21.81
C LYS A 382 4.14 -12.91 20.50
N ILE A 383 3.30 -11.90 20.29
CA ILE A 383 2.55 -11.71 19.03
C ILE A 383 3.53 -11.49 17.85
N TRP A 384 4.55 -10.65 18.02
CA TRP A 384 5.54 -10.37 16.96
C TRP A 384 6.33 -11.62 16.62
N SER A 385 6.76 -12.38 17.64
CA SER A 385 7.42 -13.67 17.44
C SER A 385 6.53 -14.69 16.75
N MET A 386 5.24 -14.73 17.10
CA MET A 386 4.26 -15.65 16.51
C MET A 386 4.09 -15.39 15.02
N VAL A 387 3.84 -14.12 14.64
CA VAL A 387 3.67 -13.71 13.24
C VAL A 387 4.95 -13.93 12.45
N THR A 388 6.12 -13.55 12.98
CA THR A 388 7.41 -13.75 12.30
C THR A 388 7.68 -15.23 12.01
N PHE A 389 7.42 -16.10 12.99
CA PHE A 389 7.58 -17.55 12.85
C PHE A 389 6.61 -18.14 11.80
N ALA A 390 5.35 -17.74 11.85
CA ALA A 390 4.34 -18.15 10.89
C ALA A 390 4.67 -17.69 9.47
N HIS A 391 5.12 -16.45 9.28
CA HIS A 391 5.52 -15.92 7.99
C HIS A 391 6.77 -16.62 7.43
N SER A 392 7.75 -16.98 8.27
CA SER A 392 8.89 -17.79 7.80
C SER A 392 8.46 -19.16 7.28
N HIS A 393 7.48 -19.79 7.92
CA HIS A 393 6.94 -21.07 7.45
C HIS A 393 6.02 -20.91 6.22
N LEU A 394 5.31 -19.79 6.10
CA LEU A 394 4.56 -19.46 4.89
C LEU A 394 5.48 -19.35 3.66
N GLN A 395 6.66 -18.75 3.82
CA GLN A 395 7.67 -18.68 2.77
C GLN A 395 8.18 -20.06 2.33
N GLU A 396 8.15 -21.05 3.22
CA GLU A 396 8.47 -22.46 2.92
C GLU A 396 7.27 -23.22 2.32
N GLY A 397 6.12 -22.57 2.16
CA GLY A 397 4.90 -23.14 1.59
C GLY A 397 3.91 -23.72 2.62
N HIS A 398 4.16 -23.55 3.91
CA HIS A 398 3.24 -24.02 4.95
C HIS A 398 2.12 -22.99 5.19
N THR A 399 0.90 -23.37 4.87
CA THR A 399 -0.29 -22.51 5.03
C THR A 399 -1.03 -22.75 6.34
N ALA A 400 -0.71 -23.82 7.08
CA ALA A 400 -1.30 -24.08 8.38
C ALA A 400 -0.29 -24.75 9.31
N ILE A 401 -0.08 -24.20 10.51
CA ILE A 401 0.79 -24.76 11.54
C ILE A 401 0.23 -24.50 12.94
N ILE A 402 0.44 -25.44 13.85
CA ILE A 402 0.15 -25.29 15.29
C ILE A 402 1.42 -25.66 16.04
N TRP A 403 1.85 -24.81 16.97
CA TRP A 403 3.03 -25.04 17.78
C TRP A 403 2.82 -24.53 19.20
N LYS A 404 3.74 -24.84 20.11
CA LYS A 404 3.64 -24.41 21.50
C LYS A 404 5.00 -24.02 22.05
N ASP A 405 5.01 -23.06 22.96
CA ASP A 405 6.14 -22.81 23.85
C ASP A 405 5.78 -23.23 25.29
N THR A 406 6.55 -22.77 26.28
CA THR A 406 6.32 -23.09 27.70
C THR A 406 5.01 -22.51 28.24
N ILE A 407 4.49 -21.44 27.65
CA ILE A 407 3.40 -20.61 28.19
C ILE A 407 2.15 -20.68 27.31
N PHE A 408 2.31 -20.67 25.99
CA PHE A 408 1.24 -20.53 25.03
C PHE A 408 1.27 -21.61 23.94
N THR A 409 0.09 -21.91 23.42
CA THR A 409 -0.13 -22.66 22.17
C THR A 409 -0.51 -21.67 21.09
N TYR A 410 0.18 -21.70 19.97
CA TYR A 410 -0.02 -20.81 18.83
C TYR A 410 -0.59 -21.58 17.65
N GLY A 411 -1.35 -20.89 16.81
CA GLY A 411 -1.86 -21.40 15.54
C GLY A 411 -1.76 -20.35 14.45
N TYR A 412 -1.44 -20.80 13.24
CA TYR A 412 -1.46 -19.99 12.03
C TYR A 412 -2.20 -20.75 10.94
N PHE A 413 -3.10 -20.05 10.25
CA PHE A 413 -3.93 -20.61 9.19
C PHE A 413 -4.12 -19.59 8.08
N LEU A 414 -3.81 -19.99 6.85
CA LEU A 414 -4.09 -19.28 5.61
C LEU A 414 -4.91 -20.20 4.72
N TRP A 415 -6.09 -19.74 4.30
CA TRP A 415 -6.96 -20.50 3.42
C TRP A 415 -7.53 -19.66 2.30
N PHE A 416 -7.99 -20.36 1.26
CA PHE A 416 -8.56 -19.76 0.06
C PHE A 416 -9.99 -20.25 -0.14
N GLU A 417 -10.85 -19.34 -0.59
CA GLU A 417 -12.25 -19.60 -0.95
C GLU A 417 -12.52 -19.07 -2.36
N ASP A 418 -13.47 -19.68 -3.05
CA ASP A 418 -14.00 -19.13 -4.30
C ASP A 418 -15.01 -18.01 -4.04
N SER A 419 -15.60 -17.46 -5.11
CA SER A 419 -16.65 -16.44 -4.99
C SER A 419 -17.93 -16.95 -4.31
N SER A 420 -18.15 -18.26 -4.28
CA SER A 420 -19.31 -18.96 -3.70
C SER A 420 -19.11 -19.24 -2.21
N GLY A 421 -17.89 -19.10 -1.69
CA GLY A 421 -17.52 -19.42 -0.31
C GLY A 421 -16.99 -20.86 -0.13
N ASP A 422 -16.79 -21.59 -1.22
CA ASP A 422 -16.25 -22.96 -1.17
C ASP A 422 -14.74 -22.95 -1.03
N SER A 423 -14.21 -23.79 -0.14
CA SER A 423 -12.78 -23.89 0.11
C SER A 423 -12.03 -24.43 -1.12
N LEU A 424 -11.01 -23.68 -1.55
CA LEU A 424 -10.15 -24.03 -2.66
C LEU A 424 -8.96 -24.86 -2.18
N LYS A 425 -8.78 -26.05 -2.77
CA LYS A 425 -7.65 -26.93 -2.46
C LYS A 425 -6.38 -26.48 -3.17
N PHE A 426 -5.25 -26.68 -2.50
CA PHE A 426 -3.92 -26.38 -3.05
C PHE A 426 -3.63 -27.25 -4.27
N THR A 427 -3.17 -26.61 -5.35
CA THR A 427 -2.79 -27.34 -6.57
C THR A 427 -1.27 -27.54 -6.65
N LEU A 428 -0.48 -26.62 -6.08
CA LEU A 428 0.99 -26.58 -6.12
C LEU A 428 1.54 -25.93 -4.84
N THR A 429 2.80 -26.16 -4.49
CA THR A 429 3.53 -25.35 -3.49
C THR A 429 4.23 -24.22 -4.24
N PRO A 430 4.02 -22.94 -3.89
CA PRO A 430 4.53 -21.83 -4.68
C PRO A 430 5.94 -21.47 -4.21
N ASP A 431 6.92 -21.45 -5.12
CA ASP A 431 8.22 -20.83 -4.84
C ASP A 431 8.10 -19.31 -5.08
N LEU A 432 7.71 -18.58 -4.04
CA LEU A 432 7.63 -17.10 -4.05
C LEU A 432 8.97 -16.43 -3.73
N GLY A 433 10.06 -17.21 -3.61
CA GLY A 433 11.36 -16.73 -3.17
C GLY A 433 11.38 -16.27 -1.70
N SER A 434 12.49 -15.68 -1.27
CA SER A 434 12.72 -15.24 0.11
C SER A 434 12.01 -13.92 0.50
N LYS A 435 10.91 -13.57 -0.18
CA LYS A 435 10.21 -12.29 0.04
C LYS A 435 9.27 -12.37 1.23
N ILE A 436 9.28 -11.35 2.08
CA ILE A 436 8.51 -11.33 3.31
C ILE A 436 7.03 -11.03 2.99
N PRO A 437 6.06 -11.75 3.60
CA PRO A 437 4.65 -11.50 3.39
C PRO A 437 4.25 -10.07 3.78
N GLY A 438 3.54 -9.38 2.87
CA GLY A 438 3.16 -7.98 3.02
C GLY A 438 2.49 -7.44 1.75
N ILE A 439 2.19 -6.14 1.74
CA ILE A 439 1.53 -5.41 0.65
C ILE A 439 2.26 -4.13 0.22
N LEU A 440 3.13 -3.54 1.07
CA LEU A 440 3.74 -2.24 0.81
C LEU A 440 4.73 -2.27 -0.36
N HIS A 441 5.63 -3.26 -0.36
CA HIS A 441 6.58 -3.46 -1.46
C HIS A 441 5.90 -4.05 -2.70
N GLU A 442 5.15 -5.13 -2.48
CA GLU A 442 4.31 -5.79 -3.47
C GLU A 442 3.21 -6.56 -2.75
N ASP A 443 2.07 -6.79 -3.40
CA ASP A 443 1.02 -7.63 -2.83
C ASP A 443 1.42 -9.11 -2.92
N TYR A 444 2.03 -9.59 -1.83
CA TYR A 444 2.47 -10.98 -1.68
C TYR A 444 1.30 -11.96 -1.85
N TYR A 445 0.13 -11.64 -1.29
CA TYR A 445 -1.04 -12.50 -1.29
C TYR A 445 -1.70 -12.56 -2.67
N MET A 446 -1.64 -11.48 -3.45
CA MET A 446 -2.08 -11.49 -4.86
C MET A 446 -1.22 -12.41 -5.73
N LYS A 447 0.11 -12.39 -5.53
CA LYS A 447 1.02 -13.32 -6.22
C LYS A 447 0.78 -14.75 -5.77
N LEU A 448 0.60 -14.96 -4.47
CA LEU A 448 0.29 -16.27 -3.90
C LEU A 448 -1.00 -16.84 -4.50
N LYS A 449 -2.09 -16.06 -4.58
CA LYS A 449 -3.34 -16.47 -5.22
C LYS A 449 -3.11 -16.90 -6.68
N THR A 450 -2.34 -16.12 -7.43
CA THR A 450 -2.04 -16.38 -8.84
C THR A 450 -1.21 -17.64 -9.04
N ALA A 451 -0.21 -17.86 -8.16
CA ALA A 451 0.66 -19.04 -8.21
C ALA A 451 -0.06 -20.33 -7.80
N MET A 452 -0.92 -20.26 -6.77
CA MET A 452 -1.64 -21.41 -6.22
C MET A 452 -2.83 -21.85 -7.06
N HIS A 453 -3.47 -20.91 -7.75
CA HIS A 453 -4.69 -21.14 -8.54
C HIS A 453 -4.58 -20.54 -9.94
N PRO A 454 -3.63 -20.98 -10.80
CA PRO A 454 -3.37 -20.36 -12.10
C PRO A 454 -4.53 -20.46 -13.10
N LYS A 455 -5.49 -21.36 -12.84
CA LYS A 455 -6.69 -21.54 -13.68
C LYS A 455 -7.80 -20.54 -13.36
N LEU A 456 -7.72 -19.85 -12.21
CA LEU A 456 -8.72 -18.90 -11.77
C LEU A 456 -8.11 -17.48 -11.78
N PRO A 457 -8.86 -16.46 -12.23
CA PRO A 457 -8.45 -15.08 -11.99
C PRO A 457 -8.29 -14.82 -10.50
N ALA A 458 -7.19 -14.19 -10.09
CA ALA A 458 -6.89 -13.95 -8.68
C ALA A 458 -7.95 -13.10 -7.96
N GLN A 459 -8.75 -12.30 -8.68
CA GLN A 459 -9.89 -11.55 -8.14
C GLN A 459 -11.06 -12.45 -7.69
N LYS A 460 -11.18 -13.66 -8.26
CA LYS A 460 -12.21 -14.65 -7.88
C LYS A 460 -11.77 -15.54 -6.72
N VAL A 461 -10.53 -15.39 -6.27
CA VAL A 461 -9.97 -16.14 -5.14
C VAL A 461 -9.95 -15.23 -3.93
N ARG A 462 -10.69 -15.62 -2.90
CA ARG A 462 -10.64 -14.98 -1.58
C ARG A 462 -9.57 -15.63 -0.73
N ALA A 463 -8.83 -14.83 0.03
CA ALA A 463 -7.72 -15.26 0.86
C ALA A 463 -7.89 -14.68 2.27
N TYR A 464 -7.80 -15.55 3.27
CA TYR A 464 -7.94 -15.16 4.66
C TYR A 464 -6.82 -15.74 5.49
N GLU A 465 -6.30 -14.93 6.39
CA GLU A 465 -5.18 -15.27 7.26
C GLU A 465 -5.59 -15.10 8.71
N LEU A 466 -5.23 -16.05 9.56
CA LEU A 466 -5.61 -16.07 10.96
C LEU A 466 -4.43 -16.54 11.83
N PHE A 467 -4.08 -15.71 12.79
CA PHE A 467 -3.15 -16.01 13.87
C PHE A 467 -3.92 -16.12 15.17
N VAL A 468 -3.61 -17.13 15.98
CA VAL A 468 -4.26 -17.36 17.27
C VAL A 468 -3.22 -17.72 18.33
N MET A 469 -3.42 -17.18 19.53
CA MET A 469 -2.59 -17.46 20.70
C MET A 469 -3.50 -17.89 21.85
N TYR A 470 -3.29 -19.10 22.35
CA TYR A 470 -4.01 -19.72 23.44
C TYR A 470 -3.07 -20.00 24.62
N LEU A 471 -3.62 -20.17 25.82
CA LEU A 471 -2.89 -20.72 26.97
C LEU A 471 -2.34 -22.11 26.64
N GLY A 472 -1.14 -22.43 27.11
CA GLY A 472 -0.40 -23.65 26.72
C GLY A 472 -1.05 -24.98 27.11
N LEU A 473 -2.11 -24.96 27.93
CA LEU A 473 -2.90 -26.15 28.27
C LEU A 473 -3.90 -26.55 27.18
N VAL A 474 -4.19 -25.65 26.23
CA VAL A 474 -5.14 -25.93 25.14
C VAL A 474 -4.51 -26.88 24.12
N THR A 475 -5.21 -27.98 23.82
CA THR A 475 -4.74 -29.00 22.88
C THR A 475 -4.82 -28.53 21.43
N ALA A 476 -3.99 -29.08 20.54
CA ALA A 476 -4.03 -28.74 19.11
C ALA A 476 -5.40 -29.02 18.46
N SER A 477 -6.08 -30.08 18.87
CA SER A 477 -7.45 -30.40 18.42
C SER A 477 -8.45 -29.31 18.83
N SER A 478 -8.36 -28.84 20.07
CA SER A 478 -9.20 -27.74 20.58
C SER A 478 -8.89 -26.43 19.85
N VAL A 479 -7.62 -26.11 19.59
CA VAL A 479 -7.23 -24.94 18.80
C VAL A 479 -7.87 -24.99 17.42
N LEU A 480 -7.81 -26.13 16.73
CA LEU A 480 -8.35 -26.28 15.38
C LEU A 480 -9.88 -26.08 15.35
N GLU A 481 -10.59 -26.67 16.31
CA GLU A 481 -12.04 -26.53 16.44
C GLU A 481 -12.45 -25.07 16.74
N GLN A 482 -11.82 -24.47 17.75
CA GLN A 482 -12.08 -23.10 18.15
C GLN A 482 -11.74 -22.09 17.04
N THR A 483 -10.66 -22.33 16.28
CA THR A 483 -10.28 -21.48 15.14
C THR A 483 -11.36 -21.46 14.05
N ARG A 484 -11.96 -22.62 13.72
CA ARG A 484 -13.04 -22.68 12.73
C ARG A 484 -14.26 -21.88 13.18
N LYS A 485 -14.65 -22.04 14.46
CA LYS A 485 -15.76 -21.28 15.04
C LYS A 485 -15.45 -19.78 15.07
N LEU A 486 -14.23 -19.40 15.45
CA LEU A 486 -13.77 -18.01 15.49
C LEU A 486 -13.84 -17.36 14.11
N ALA A 487 -13.37 -18.05 13.06
CA ALA A 487 -13.45 -17.56 11.70
C ALA A 487 -14.90 -17.29 11.24
N SER A 488 -15.85 -18.16 11.62
CA SER A 488 -17.27 -17.92 11.32
C SER A 488 -17.88 -16.77 12.13
N THR A 489 -17.52 -16.59 13.40
CA THR A 489 -18.05 -15.51 14.25
C THR A 489 -17.50 -14.14 13.84
N ILE A 490 -16.22 -14.06 13.43
CA ILE A 490 -15.62 -12.81 12.96
C ILE A 490 -16.33 -12.31 11.68
N TRP A 491 -16.86 -13.21 10.85
CA TRP A 491 -17.68 -12.81 9.71
C TRP A 491 -18.93 -12.02 10.13
N GLU A 492 -19.54 -12.34 11.27
CA GLU A 492 -20.69 -11.60 11.80
C GLU A 492 -20.31 -10.19 12.29
N LEU A 493 -19.07 -9.99 12.74
CA LEU A 493 -18.54 -8.64 13.02
C LEU A 493 -18.41 -7.81 11.72
N LYS A 494 -18.21 -8.47 10.56
CA LYS A 494 -18.19 -7.81 9.25
C LYS A 494 -19.58 -7.49 8.71
N SER A 495 -20.62 -8.23 9.13
CA SER A 495 -21.98 -8.15 8.56
C SER A 495 -22.86 -7.06 9.17
N LEU A 496 -22.28 -6.14 9.96
CA LEU A 496 -22.90 -4.83 10.17
C LEU A 496 -23.17 -4.19 8.79
N PRO A 497 -24.43 -3.83 8.50
CA PRO A 497 -24.89 -3.54 7.16
C PRO A 497 -24.10 -2.39 6.56
N THR A 498 -23.39 -2.67 5.45
CA THR A 498 -22.90 -1.67 4.48
C THR A 498 -22.19 -0.46 5.09
N HIS A 499 -21.07 -0.66 5.78
CA HIS A 499 -20.21 0.46 6.17
C HIS A 499 -19.37 0.96 5.00
N VAL A 500 -19.70 2.16 4.53
CA VAL A 500 -18.95 3.20 3.80
C VAL A 500 -17.72 2.81 2.96
N ILE A 501 -16.74 2.12 3.53
CA ILE A 501 -15.57 1.61 2.79
C ILE A 501 -15.97 0.47 1.84
N ASN A 502 -17.10 -0.20 2.10
CA ASN A 502 -17.70 -1.21 1.22
C ASN A 502 -18.61 -0.60 0.13
N LEU A 503 -18.69 0.75 0.03
CA LEU A 503 -19.40 1.47 -1.04
C LEU A 503 -18.43 2.03 -2.11
N ILE A 504 -17.20 1.51 -2.16
CA ILE A 504 -16.28 1.72 -3.28
C ILE A 504 -16.71 0.85 -4.45
#